data_AF-A0A0M0EC54-F1
#
_entry.id   AF-A0A0M0EC54-F1
#
_cell.length_a   1.000
_cell.length_b   1.000
_cell.length_c   1.000
_cell.angle_alpha   90.00
_cell.angle_beta   90.00
_cell.angle_gamma   90.00
#
_symmetry.space_group_name_H-M   'P 1'
#
loop_
_entity.id
_entity.type
_entity.pdbx_description
1 polymer ?
#
loop_
_entity_poly.entity_id
_entity_poly.type
_entity_poly.pdbx_seq_one_letter_code
_entity_poly.pdbx_strand_id
1 'polypeptide(L)' 'MIGFIEVYRADYRVEPICRVLPIAPSTLDHQSVITRDPARASIRVRYDGELMEHIRRI' A
#
# COMPACT_ATOMS: atom_id res chain seq x y z
N MET A 1 2.56 5.60 4.85
CA MET A 1 1.26 6.19 4.45
C MET A 1 0.08 5.30 4.86
N ILE A 2 -0.02 4.07 4.39
CA ILE A 2 -1.22 3.25 4.61
C ILE A 2 -1.41 2.85 6.08
N GLY A 3 -0.33 2.57 6.80
CA GLY A 3 -0.39 2.36 8.25
C GLY A 3 -0.96 3.55 9.02
N PHE A 4 -0.74 4.79 8.57
CA PHE A 4 -1.36 5.97 9.18
C PHE A 4 -2.88 5.95 9.00
N ILE A 5 -3.34 5.64 7.79
CA ILE A 5 -4.77 5.59 7.49
C ILE A 5 -5.44 4.46 8.29
N GLU A 6 -4.81 3.29 8.37
CA GLU A 6 -5.32 2.15 9.15
C GLU A 6 -5.46 2.46 10.64
N VAL A 7 -4.52 3.21 11.23
CA VAL A 7 -4.57 3.61 12.65
C VAL A 7 -5.73 4.58 12.91
N TYR A 8 -5.94 5.54 12.02
CA TYR A 8 -6.85 6.67 12.25
C TYR A 8 -8.24 6.52 11.61
N ARG A 9 -8.46 5.49 10.80
CA ARG A 9 -9.75 5.29 10.10
C ARG A 9 -10.93 5.06 11.05
N ALA A 10 -10.69 4.60 12.28
CA ALA A 10 -11.75 4.43 13.28
C ALA A 10 -12.29 5.78 13.79
N ASP A 11 -11.39 6.75 13.99
CA ASP A 11 -11.74 8.06 14.54
C ASP A 11 -12.22 9.04 13.45
N TYR A 12 -11.54 9.06 12.31
CA TYR A 12 -11.75 10.09 11.27
C TYR A 12 -12.44 9.58 10.01
N ARG A 13 -12.68 8.27 9.90
CA ARG A 13 -13.12 7.59 8.67
C ARG A 13 -12.10 7.72 7.53
N VAL A 14 -12.23 6.84 6.54
CA VAL A 14 -11.27 6.77 5.43
C VAL A 14 -11.36 7.99 4.49
N GLU A 15 -12.58 8.42 4.14
CA GLU A 15 -12.79 9.48 3.15
C GLU A 15 -12.16 10.83 3.54
N PRO A 16 -12.32 11.32 4.80
CA PRO A 16 -11.70 12.58 5.20
C PRO A 16 -10.17 12.54 5.16
N ILE A 17 -9.57 11.40 5.55
CA ILE A 17 -8.12 11.22 5.52
C ILE A 17 -7.60 11.21 4.06
N CYS A 18 -8.27 10.46 3.18
CA CYS A 18 -7.93 10.41 1.76
C CYS A 18 -8.00 11.78 1.08
N ARG A 19 -8.96 12.63 1.48
CA ARG A 19 -9.09 14.01 0.98
C ARG A 19 -7.90 14.89 1.39
N VAL A 20 -7.40 14.75 2.61
CA VAL A 20 -6.25 15.52 3.12
C VAL A 20 -4.92 15.03 2.54
N LEU A 21 -4.81 13.73 2.24
CA LEU A 21 -3.61 13.09 1.67
C LEU A 21 -3.57 13.09 0.13
N PRO A 22 -4.37 13.93 -0.53
CA PRO A 22 -4.92 13.75 -1.89
C PRO A 22 -4.69 12.37 -2.55
N ILE A 23 -5.30 11.32 -1.99
CA ILE A 23 -5.31 9.97 -2.60
C ILE A 23 -6.74 9.47 -2.78
N ALA A 24 -6.93 8.53 -3.72
CA ALA A 24 -8.22 7.85 -3.87
C ALA A 24 -8.41 6.78 -2.78
N PRO A 25 -9.63 6.59 -2.24
CA PRO A 25 -9.93 5.48 -1.32
C PRO A 25 -9.60 4.11 -1.92
N SER A 26 -9.78 3.94 -3.23
CA SER A 26 -9.44 2.70 -3.96
C SER A 26 -7.95 2.34 -3.86
N THR A 27 -7.07 3.30 -3.60
CA THR A 27 -5.65 3.05 -3.36
C THR A 27 -5.42 2.21 -2.09
N LEU A 28 -6.27 2.36 -1.07
CA LEU A 28 -6.20 1.55 0.15
C LEU A 28 -6.64 0.11 -0.09
N ASP A 29 -7.73 -0.07 -0.82
CA ASP A 29 -8.22 -1.39 -1.19
C ASP A 29 -7.18 -2.13 -2.04
N HIS A 30 -6.60 -1.44 -3.03
CA HIS A 30 -5.56 -2.00 -3.88
C HIS A 30 -4.34 -2.45 -3.07
N GLN A 31 -3.89 -1.65 -2.10
CA GLN A 31 -2.78 -2.08 -1.25
C GLN A 31 -3.18 -3.24 -0.33
N SER A 32 -4.40 -3.24 0.21
CA SER A 32 -4.89 -4.34 1.04
C SER A 32 -4.90 -5.65 0.26
N VAL A 33 -5.27 -5.59 -1.02
CA VAL A 33 -5.20 -6.72 -1.95
C VAL A 33 -3.75 -7.17 -2.17
N ILE A 34 -2.84 -6.25 -2.48
CA ILE A 34 -1.41 -6.57 -2.66
C ILE A 34 -0.78 -7.16 -1.39
N THR A 35 -1.16 -6.67 -0.22
CA THR A 35 -0.62 -7.14 1.07
C THR A 35 -1.06 -8.58 1.35
N ARG A 36 -2.30 -8.93 0.97
CA ARG A 36 -2.82 -10.30 1.08
C ARG A 36 -2.27 -11.22 0.00
N ASP A 37 -2.07 -10.70 -1.20
CA ASP A 37 -1.60 -11.44 -2.37
C ASP A 37 -0.57 -10.61 -3.15
N PRO A 38 0.73 -10.77 -2.84
CA PRO A 38 1.80 -10.05 -3.50
C PRO A 38 1.87 -10.28 -5.02
N ALA A 39 1.28 -11.38 -5.53
CA ALA A 39 1.28 -11.66 -6.96
C ALA A 39 0.37 -10.70 -7.75
N ARG A 40 -0.59 -10.05 -7.08
CA ARG A 40 -1.46 -9.01 -7.67
C ARG A 40 -0.80 -7.64 -7.78
N ALA A 41 0.40 -7.47 -7.23
CA ALA A 41 1.16 -6.26 -7.44
C ALA A 41 1.54 -6.12 -8.93
N SER A 42 1.80 -4.89 -9.36
CA SER A 42 2.29 -4.64 -10.72
C SER A 42 3.61 -5.39 -10.95
N ILE A 43 3.87 -5.73 -12.22
CA ILE A 43 5.10 -6.44 -12.61
C ILE A 43 6.34 -5.73 -12.08
N ARG A 44 6.36 -4.39 -12.16
CA ARG A 44 7.47 -3.57 -11.65
C ARG A 44 7.68 -3.72 -10.15
N VAL A 45 6.61 -3.64 -9.34
CA VAL A 45 6.72 -3.78 -7.88
C VAL A 45 7.24 -5.16 -7.48
N ARG A 46 6.81 -6.20 -8.19
CA ARG A 46 7.30 -7.57 -7.97
C ARG A 46 8.79 -7.70 -8.29
N TYR A 47 9.19 -7.19 -9.46
CA TYR A 47 10.59 -7.20 -9.90
C TYR A 47 11.49 -6.41 -8.94
N ASP A 48 11.07 -5.20 -8.54
CA ASP A 48 11.81 -4.37 -7.59
C ASP A 48 11.97 -5.09 -6.24
N GLY A 49 10.95 -5.82 -5.78
CA GLY A 49 11.03 -6.65 -4.58
C GLY A 49 12.09 -7.76 -4.70
N GLU A 50 12.06 -8.53 -5.78
CA GLU A 50 13.06 -9.58 -6.05
C GLU A 50 14.48 -9.00 -6.16
N LEU A 51 14.63 -7.86 -6.82
CA LEU A 51 15.90 -7.15 -6.97
C LEU A 51 16.44 -6.66 -5.62
N MET A 52 15.60 -6.08 -4.77
CA MET A 52 16.02 -5.64 -3.43
C MET A 52 16.47 -6.80 -2.55
N GLU A 53 15.80 -7.95 -2.63
CA GLU A 53 16.22 -9.18 -1.93
C GLU A 53 17.55 -9.73 -2.46
N HIS A 54 17.84 -9.56 -3.76
CA HIS A 54 19.14 -9.91 -4.33
C HIS A 54 20.24 -8.97 -3.83
N ILE A 55 19.99 -7.65 -3.85
CA ILE A 55 20.93 -6.63 -3.37
C ILE A 55 21.28 -6.86 -1.90
N ARG A 56 20.33 -7.23 -1.03
CA ARG A 56 20.58 -7.47 0.40
C ARG A 56 21.46 -8.71 0.67
N ARG A 57 21.56 -9.64 -0.29
CA ARG A 57 22.37 -10.86 -0.16
C ARG A 57 23.84 -10.68 -0.54
N ILE A 58 24.19 -9.52 -1.11
CA ILE A 58 25.55 -9.11 -1.44
C ILE A 58 26.12 -8.31 -0.27
#